data_AF-A0AAV3NK07-F1
#
_entry.id   AF-A0AAV3NK07-F1
#
_cell.length_a   1.000
_cell.length_b   1.000
_cell.length_c   1.000
_cell.angle_alpha   90.00
_cell.angle_beta   90.00
_cell.angle_gamma   90.00
#
_symmetry.space_group_name_H-M   'P 1'
#
loop_
_entity.id
_entity.type
_entity.pdbx_description
1 polymer ?
#
loop_
_entity_poly.entity_id
_entity_poly.type
_entity_poly.pdbx_seq_one_letter_code
_entity_poly.pdbx_strand_id
1 'polypeptide(L)'
;MYDRVVIDEKWFYMSQESEKYYLLPNENEPYRTCKSKRFISKVMFLAAVARPLFDLSGNVLFDGKIGIFPFIVTNPAKKNNKNRAAGTLVTKPILL
;
A
#
# COMPACT_ATOMS: atom_id res chain seq x y z
N MET A 1 32.11 -6.47 -3.44
CA MET A 1 30.88 -5.71 -3.79
C MET A 1 29.66 -6.50 -3.28
N TYR A 2 29.49 -6.59 -1.96
CA TYR A 2 28.50 -7.45 -1.31
C TYR A 2 27.47 -6.69 -0.45
N ASP A 3 27.73 -5.41 -0.15
CA ASP A 3 26.89 -4.61 0.76
C ASP A 3 26.18 -3.48 0.02
N ARG A 4 25.24 -3.83 -0.87
CA ARG A 4 24.41 -2.84 -1.57
C ARG A 4 22.95 -3.05 -1.24
N VAL A 5 22.33 -1.97 -0.76
CA VAL A 5 20.88 -1.84 -0.66
C VAL A 5 20.41 -1.00 -1.84
N VAL A 6 19.46 -1.52 -2.61
CA VAL A 6 18.76 -0.77 -3.64
C VAL A 6 17.50 -0.18 -3.03
N ILE A 7 17.35 1.13 -3.21
CA ILE A 7 16.21 1.89 -2.72
C ILE A 7 15.54 2.52 -3.93
N ASP A 8 14.22 2.39 -4.01
CA ASP A 8 13.41 2.97 -5.08
C ASP A 8 12.09 3.54 -4.54
N GLU A 9 11.59 4.57 -5.20
CA GLU A 9 10.32 5.22 -4.88
C GLU A 9 9.31 4.98 -5.99
N LYS A 10 8.11 4.52 -5.63
CA LYS A 10 7.07 4.26 -6.61
C LYS A 10 5.68 4.61 -6.11
N TRP A 11 4.88 5.19 -7.00
CA TRP A 11 3.46 5.48 -6.77
C TRP A 11 2.60 4.25 -7.04
N PHE A 12 1.75 3.91 -6.07
CA PHE A 12 0.74 2.87 -6.18
C PHE A 12 -0.66 3.42 -5.89
N TYR A 13 -1.67 2.84 -6.52
CA TYR A 13 -3.06 3.07 -6.14
C TYR A 13 -3.44 2.16 -4.98
N MET A 14 -4.20 2.66 -4.00
CA MET A 14 -4.65 1.90 -2.82
C MET A 14 -5.57 0.72 -3.17
N SER A 15 -6.27 0.77 -4.30
CA SER A 15 -7.09 -0.31 -4.83
C SER A 15 -6.99 -0.32 -6.35
N GLN A 16 -7.22 -1.46 -6.99
CA GLN A 16 -7.33 -1.49 -8.45
C GLN A 16 -8.56 -0.70 -8.92
N GLU A 17 -8.57 -0.33 -10.20
CA GLU A 17 -9.67 0.44 -10.80
C GLU A 17 -10.91 -0.41 -11.03
N SER A 18 -10.71 -1.65 -11.48
CA SER A 18 -11.74 -2.64 -11.72
C SER A 18 -11.21 -4.00 -11.30
N GLU A 19 -11.97 -4.72 -10.49
CA GLU A 19 -11.66 -6.08 -10.05
C GLU A 19 -12.84 -6.96 -10.42
N LYS A 20 -12.53 -8.14 -10.97
CA LYS A 20 -13.54 -9.15 -11.29
C LYS A 20 -13.48 -10.24 -10.24
N TYR A 21 -14.62 -10.52 -9.64
CA TYR A 21 -14.78 -11.54 -8.61
C TYR A 21 -15.69 -12.65 -9.12
N TYR A 22 -15.32 -13.89 -8.83
CA TYR A 22 -16.25 -15.01 -8.92
C TYR A 22 -16.92 -15.16 -7.57
N LEU A 23 -18.24 -15.00 -7.52
CA LEU A 23 -19.03 -15.09 -6.29
C LEU A 23 -19.95 -16.30 -6.37
N LEU A 24 -20.13 -16.97 -5.23
CA LEU A 24 -21.16 -17.99 -5.08
C LEU A 24 -22.56 -17.33 -5.05
N PRO A 25 -23.64 -18.05 -5.41
CA PRO A 25 -24.99 -17.47 -5.49
C PRO A 25 -25.51 -16.80 -4.20
N ASN A 26 -24.99 -17.21 -3.03
CA ASN A 26 -25.39 -16.68 -1.73
C ASN A 26 -24.30 -15.81 -1.08
N GLU A 27 -23.24 -15.46 -1.81
CA GLU A 27 -22.15 -14.65 -1.28
C GLU A 27 -22.43 -13.16 -1.50
N ASN A 28 -22.17 -12.35 -0.47
CA ASN A 28 -22.37 -10.91 -0.56
C ASN A 28 -21.34 -10.29 -1.49
N GLU A 29 -21.77 -9.28 -2.25
CA GLU A 29 -20.87 -8.52 -3.10
C GLU A 29 -19.72 -7.90 -2.27
N PRO A 30 -18.48 -7.93 -2.78
CA PRO A 30 -17.33 -7.36 -2.08
C PRO A 30 -17.53 -5.87 -1.89
N TYR A 31 -17.44 -5.44 -0.63
CA TYR A 31 -17.60 -4.04 -0.28
C TYR A 31 -16.41 -3.20 -0.79
N ARG A 32 -16.69 -2.21 -1.64
CA ARG A 32 -15.69 -1.28 -2.14
C ARG A 32 -15.95 0.14 -1.64
N THR A 33 -14.98 0.71 -0.94
CA THR A 33 -15.07 2.04 -0.33
C THR A 33 -15.03 3.17 -1.36
N CYS A 34 -14.32 2.97 -2.49
CA CYS A 34 -14.16 3.98 -3.55
C CYS A 34 -14.87 3.53 -4.83
N LYS A 35 -15.90 4.28 -5.27
CA LYS A 35 -16.70 3.95 -6.47
C LYS A 35 -16.08 4.39 -7.80
N SER A 36 -15.14 5.33 -7.79
CA SER A 36 -14.52 5.88 -9.02
C SER A 36 -13.03 6.07 -8.85
N LYS A 37 -12.27 5.82 -9.94
CA LYS A 37 -10.83 6.02 -10.05
C LYS A 37 -10.37 7.37 -9.51
N ARG A 38 -11.16 8.43 -9.75
CA ARG A 38 -10.83 9.80 -9.32
C ARG A 38 -10.68 9.94 -7.80
N PHE A 39 -11.31 9.06 -7.03
CA PHE A 39 -11.26 9.07 -5.56
C PHE A 39 -10.32 8.00 -4.99
N ILE A 40 -9.70 7.16 -5.82
CA ILE A 40 -8.73 6.18 -5.35
C ILE A 40 -7.46 6.94 -4.99
N SER A 41 -7.06 6.83 -3.72
CA SER A 41 -5.86 7.49 -3.22
C SER A 41 -4.62 6.85 -3.84
N LYS A 42 -3.73 7.68 -4.37
CA LYS A 42 -2.37 7.28 -4.76
C LYS A 42 -1.44 7.49 -3.57
N VAL A 43 -0.63 6.49 -3.25
CA VAL A 43 0.37 6.55 -2.18
C VAL A 43 1.74 6.24 -2.77
N MET A 44 2.73 7.05 -2.44
CA MET A 44 4.12 6.77 -2.79
C MET A 44 4.70 5.84 -1.73
N PHE A 45 5.46 4.84 -2.17
CA PHE A 45 6.13 3.89 -1.32
C PHE A 45 7.63 3.90 -1.62
N LEU A 46 8.42 3.88 -0.56
CA LEU A 46 9.85 3.61 -0.58
C LEU A 46 10.07 2.13 -0.37
N ALA A 47 10.65 1.44 -1.34
CA ALA A 47 11.01 0.03 -1.22
C ALA A 47 12.52 -0.11 -1.08
N ALA A 48 12.95 -0.94 -0.13
CA ALA A 48 14.36 -1.28 0.06
C ALA A 48 14.57 -2.79 -0.11
N VAL A 49 15.47 -3.15 -1.01
CA VAL A 49 15.84 -4.53 -1.31
C VAL A 49 17.36 -4.66 -1.33
N ALA A 50 17.87 -5.61 -0.58
CA ALA A 50 19.26 -6.03 -0.57
C ALA A 50 19.41 -7.36 -1.30
N ARG A 51 20.66 -7.83 -1.41
CA ARG A 51 20.95 -9.14 -2.00
C ARG A 51 20.39 -10.27 -1.11
N PRO A 52 19.70 -11.27 -1.66
CA PRO A 52 19.33 -12.47 -0.92
C PRO A 52 20.58 -13.24 -0.44
N LEU A 53 20.52 -13.79 0.76
CA LEU A 53 21.58 -14.62 1.35
C LEU A 53 21.12 -16.07 1.39
N PHE A 54 22.03 -16.96 1.00
CA PHE A 54 21.79 -18.41 0.96
C PHE A 54 22.85 -19.13 1.80
N ASP A 55 22.48 -20.26 2.39
CA ASP A 55 23.42 -21.17 3.03
C ASP A 55 24.17 -22.04 1.98
N LEU A 56 25.11 -22.86 2.46
CA LEU A 56 25.89 -23.78 1.62
C LEU A 56 25.04 -24.88 0.96
N SER A 57 23.86 -25.14 1.51
CA SER A 57 22.89 -26.13 1.00
C SER A 57 21.87 -25.50 0.03
N GLY A 58 21.96 -24.19 -0.22
CA GLY A 58 21.07 -23.45 -1.11
C GLY A 58 19.76 -22.98 -0.46
N ASN A 59 19.59 -23.10 0.86
CA ASN A 59 18.43 -22.58 1.57
C ASN A 59 18.52 -21.06 1.74
N VAL A 60 17.38 -20.39 1.67
CA VAL A 60 17.28 -18.93 1.84
C VAL A 60 17.44 -18.57 3.32
N LEU A 61 18.52 -17.89 3.67
CA LEU A 61 18.71 -17.27 5.00
C LEU A 61 18.07 -15.88 5.05
N PHE A 62 18.13 -15.16 3.93
CA PHE A 62 17.50 -13.85 3.78
C PHE A 62 17.05 -13.68 2.33
N ASP A 63 15.80 -13.28 2.12
CA ASP A 63 15.22 -13.16 0.77
C ASP A 63 15.55 -11.81 0.10
N GLY A 64 16.35 -10.97 0.75
CA GLY A 64 16.72 -9.65 0.25
C GLY A 64 15.70 -8.56 0.54
N LYS A 65 14.49 -8.86 1.03
CA LYS A 65 13.46 -7.84 1.25
C LYS A 65 13.67 -7.17 2.60
N ILE A 66 13.95 -5.87 2.59
CA ILE A 66 14.09 -5.09 3.84
C ILE A 66 12.73 -4.53 4.24
N GLY A 67 12.02 -3.92 3.31
CA GLY A 67 10.71 -3.35 3.62
C GLY A 67 10.15 -2.46 2.52
N ILE A 68 8.89 -2.08 2.74
CA ILE A 68 8.13 -1.14 1.93
C ILE A 68 7.51 -0.13 2.88
N PHE A 69 7.83 1.15 2.71
CA PHE A 69 7.45 2.23 3.62
C PHE A 69 6.56 3.24 2.89
N PRO A 70 5.30 3.44 3.31
CA PRO A 70 4.42 4.44 2.69
C PRO A 70 4.75 5.86 3.15
N PHE A 71 4.71 6.82 2.23
CA PHE A 71 4.69 8.24 2.56
C PHE A 71 3.26 8.70 2.85
N ILE A 72 2.84 8.53 4.10
CA ILE A 72 1.51 8.89 4.58
C ILE A 72 1.58 9.74 5.84
N VAL A 73 0.57 10.59 6.02
CA VAL A 73 0.34 11.33 7.26
C VAL A 73 -1.08 11.07 7.75
N THR A 74 -1.22 10.81 9.05
CA THR A 74 -2.52 10.61 9.68
C THR A 74 -2.90 11.91 10.37
N ASN A 75 -3.91 12.59 9.82
CA ASN A 75 -4.39 13.87 10.35
C ASN A 75 -5.87 13.79 10.71
N PRO A 76 -6.31 14.45 11.81
CA PRO A 76 -7.73 14.56 12.10
C PRO A 76 -8.45 15.34 11.00
N ALA A 77 -9.65 14.90 10.66
CA ALA A 77 -10.50 15.58 9.69
C ALA A 77 -10.88 16.99 10.19
N LYS A 78 -10.53 18.03 9.43
CA LYS A 78 -10.80 19.43 9.80
C LYS A 78 -12.28 19.83 9.70
N LYS A 79 -13.06 19.14 8.87
CA LYS A 79 -14.47 19.46 8.59
C LYS A 79 -15.30 18.20 8.66
N ASN A 80 -16.54 18.36 9.08
CA ASN A 80 -17.56 17.32 9.00
C ASN A 80 -18.00 17.14 7.55
N ASN A 81 -18.25 15.90 7.14
CA ASN A 81 -18.82 15.52 5.85
C ASN A 81 -19.71 14.30 6.09
N LYS A 82 -20.70 14.06 5.22
CA LYS A 82 -21.53 12.86 5.18
C LYS A 82 -20.77 11.54 5.40
N ASN A 83 -19.50 11.47 4.96
CA ASN A 83 -18.68 10.26 5.09
C ASN A 83 -17.79 10.20 6.36
N ARG A 84 -17.61 11.31 7.10
CA ARG A 84 -16.76 11.35 8.30
C ARG A 84 -16.99 12.60 9.16
N ALA A 85 -16.99 12.42 10.47
CA ALA A 85 -17.04 13.52 11.43
C ALA A 85 -15.74 14.34 11.45
N ALA A 86 -15.82 15.59 11.93
CA ALA A 86 -14.61 16.34 12.27
C ALA A 86 -13.88 15.61 13.41
N GLY A 87 -12.55 15.59 13.37
CA GLY A 87 -11.72 14.88 14.35
C GLY A 87 -11.40 13.43 14.00
N THR A 88 -12.15 12.76 13.10
CA THR A 88 -11.82 11.39 12.67
C THR A 88 -10.43 11.36 12.02
N LEU A 89 -9.56 10.44 12.45
CA LEU A 89 -8.23 10.28 11.87
C LEU A 89 -8.33 9.83 10.42
N VAL A 90 -7.67 10.57 9.53
CA VAL A 90 -7.65 10.30 8.09
C VAL A 90 -6.21 10.20 7.64
N THR A 91 -5.87 9.04 7.08
CA THR A 91 -4.60 8.83 6.39
C THR A 91 -4.64 9.52 5.03
N LYS A 92 -3.63 10.36 4.75
CA LYS A 92 -3.45 11.04 3.47
C LYS A 92 -2.05 10.77 2.93
N PRO A 93 -1.88 10.63 1.62
CA PRO A 93 -0.55 10.59 1.03
C PRO A 93 0.16 11.94 1.24
N ILE A 94 1.46 11.88 1.51
CA ILE A 94 2.33 13.06 1.47
C ILE A 94 2.66 13.32 0.00
N LEU A 95 2.44 14.56 -0.45
CA LEU A 95 2.96 15.03 -1.73
C LEU A 95 4.34 15.62 -1.41
N LEU A 96 5.40 14.93 -1.82
CA LEU A 96 6.77 15.45 -1.80
C LEU A 96 6.96 16.48 -2.92
#